data_AF-A0AAE4GGR4-F1
#
_entry.id   AF-A0AAE4GGR4-F1
#
_cell.length_a   1.000
_cell.length_b   1.000
_cell.length_c   1.000
_cell.angle_alpha   90.00
_cell.angle_beta   90.00
_cell.angle_gamma   90.00
#
_symmetry.space_group_name_H-M   'P 1'
#
loop_
_entity.id
_entity.type
_entity.pdbx_description
1 polymer ?
#
loop_
_entity_poly.entity_id
_entity_poly.type
_entity_poly.pdbx_seq_one_letter_code
_entity_poly.pdbx_strand_id
1 'polypeptide(L)' 'MSAATLFDKVINTLVLKNDAGLARAMDSHPVVISKMRNNRIPVGPLMILRIHEATGWPTRQIKAVIAGEGA' A
#
# COMPACT_ATOMS: atom_id res chain seq x y z
N MET A 1 5.52 2.48 -11.86
CA MET A 1 4.51 1.77 -11.03
C MET A 1 3.97 2.74 -9.99
N SER A 2 2.77 2.54 -9.47
CA SER A 2 2.03 3.52 -8.65
C SER A 2 1.58 2.95 -7.30
N ALA A 3 1.05 3.81 -6.42
CA ALA A 3 0.43 3.41 -5.16
C ALA A 3 -0.71 2.40 -5.35
N ALA A 4 -1.46 2.49 -6.46
CA ALA A 4 -2.53 1.55 -6.77
C ALA A 4 -1.99 0.12 -6.97
N THR A 5 -0.92 -0.04 -7.75
CA THR A 5 -0.28 -1.34 -7.97
C THR A 5 0.21 -1.96 -6.66
N LEU A 6 0.79 -1.15 -5.76
CA LEU A 6 1.19 -1.63 -4.44
C LEU A 6 -0.01 -2.15 -3.65
N PHE A 7 -1.08 -1.36 -3.56
CA PHE A 7 -2.26 -1.72 -2.79
C PHE A 7 -2.97 -2.95 -3.33
N ASP A 8 -3.03 -3.14 -4.65
CA ASP A 8 -3.54 -4.38 -5.25
C ASP A 8 -2.73 -5.61 -4.82
N LYS A 9 -1.39 -5.50 -4.86
CA LYS A 9 -0.53 -6.60 -4.41
C LYS A 9 -0.75 -6.91 -2.92
N VAL A 10 -0.88 -5.89 -2.08
CA VAL A 10 -1.12 -6.08 -0.63
C VAL A 10 -2.49 -6.71 -0.37
N ILE A 11 -3.54 -6.22 -1.05
CA ILE A 11 -4.90 -6.77 -0.95
C ILE A 11 -4.90 -8.26 -1.31
N ASN A 12 -4.23 -8.65 -2.39
CA ASN A 12 -4.13 -10.05 -2.80
C ASN A 12 -3.31 -10.89 -1.81
N THR A 13 -2.21 -10.33 -1.29
CA THR A 13 -1.30 -11.03 -0.36
C THR A 13 -1.97 -11.31 0.98
N LEU A 14 -2.75 -10.36 1.48
CA LEU A 14 -3.45 -10.46 2.76
C LEU A 14 -4.88 -10.98 2.61
N VAL A 15 -5.28 -11.39 1.41
CA VAL A 15 -6.62 -11.92 1.08
C VAL A 15 -7.75 -10.98 1.56
N LEU A 16 -7.55 -9.68 1.32
CA LEU A 16 -8.51 -8.64 1.71
C LEU A 16 -9.58 -8.49 0.63
N LYS A 17 -10.81 -8.15 1.04
CA LYS A 17 -11.92 -7.98 0.09
C LYS A 17 -11.76 -6.76 -0.81
N ASN A 18 -11.23 -5.64 -0.26
CA ASN A 18 -11.16 -4.35 -0.93
C ASN A 18 -10.34 -3.33 -0.11
N ASP A 19 -10.29 -2.09 -0.59
CA ASP A 19 -9.64 -0.93 0.03
C ASP A 19 -10.14 -0.60 1.42
N ALA A 20 -11.40 -0.89 1.75
CA ALA A 20 -11.89 -0.72 3.11
C ALA A 20 -11.31 -1.80 4.05
N GLY A 21 -11.07 -3.02 3.55
CA GLY A 21 -10.30 -4.04 4.25
C GLY A 21 -8.85 -3.61 4.45
N LEU A 22 -8.22 -3.10 3.39
CA LEU A 22 -6.86 -2.56 3.45
C LEU A 22 -6.74 -1.41 4.47
N ALA A 23 -7.68 -0.47 4.47
CA ALA A 23 -7.69 0.64 5.41
C ALA A 23 -7.68 0.17 6.86
N ARG A 24 -8.50 -0.85 7.19
CA ARG A 24 -8.52 -1.44 8.54
C ARG A 24 -7.21 -2.15 8.87
N ALA A 25 -6.68 -2.95 7.94
CA ALA A 25 -5.41 -3.66 8.14
C ALA A 25 -4.23 -2.70 8.32
N MET A 26 -4.31 -1.51 7.73
CA MET A 26 -3.28 -0.46 7.81
C MET A 26 -3.61 0.64 8.82
N ASP A 27 -4.50 0.42 9.81
CA ASP A 27 -4.91 1.43 10.82
C ASP A 27 -5.16 2.83 10.22
N SER A 28 -5.87 2.86 9.09
CA SER A 28 -6.07 4.05 8.26
C SER A 28 -7.54 4.22 7.91
N HIS A 29 -7.89 5.42 7.44
CA HIS A 29 -9.24 5.70 6.98
C HIS A 29 -9.37 5.39 5.47
N PRO A 30 -10.50 4.83 4.99
CA PRO A 30 -10.71 4.54 3.57
C PRO A 30 -10.48 5.74 2.64
N VAL A 31 -10.81 6.94 3.11
CA VAL A 31 -10.56 8.21 2.38
C VAL A 31 -9.08 8.43 2.11
N VAL A 32 -8.20 8.09 3.06
CA VAL A 32 -6.74 8.24 2.92
C VAL A 32 -6.21 7.24 1.91
N ILE A 33 -6.64 5.97 1.99
CA ILE A 33 -6.28 4.93 1.01
C ILE A 33 -6.70 5.36 -0.40
N SER A 34 -7.94 5.83 -0.58
CA SER A 34 -8.44 6.29 -1.87
C SER A 34 -7.63 7.48 -2.43
N LYS A 35 -7.27 8.45 -1.58
CA LYS A 35 -6.42 9.58 -1.99
C LYS A 35 -5.00 9.13 -2.39
N MET A 36 -4.40 8.20 -1.65
CA MET A 36 -3.08 7.63 -2.00
C MET A 36 -3.15 6.85 -3.32
N ARG A 37 -4.17 6.01 -3.48
CA ARG A 37 -4.37 5.17 -4.67
C ARG A 37 -4.48 6.00 -5.94
N ASN A 38 -5.20 7.10 -5.87
CA ASN A 38 -5.39 8.03 -6.98
C ASN A 38 -4.27 9.09 -7.09
N ASN A 39 -3.12 8.87 -6.44
CA ASN A 39 -1.96 9.75 -6.43
C ASN A 39 -2.27 11.21 -6.02
N ARG A 40 -3.36 11.43 -5.26
CA ARG A 40 -3.72 12.76 -4.73
C ARG A 40 -2.88 13.14 -3.53
N ILE A 41 -2.38 12.14 -2.80
CA ILE A 41 -1.38 12.29 -1.75
C ILE A 41 -0.32 11.17 -1.91
N PRO A 42 0.94 11.41 -1.53
CA PRO A 42 1.97 10.39 -1.61
C PRO A 42 1.77 9.29 -0.56
N VAL A 43 2.31 8.10 -0.84
CA VAL A 43 2.41 7.02 0.15
C VAL A 43 3.52 7.40 1.13
N GLY A 44 3.13 7.81 2.33
CA GLY A 44 4.06 8.25 3.36
C GLY A 44 4.83 7.10 4.03
N PRO A 45 5.91 7.41 4.78
CA PRO A 45 6.72 6.41 5.48
C PRO A 45 5.94 5.50 6.44
N LEU A 46 4.94 6.04 7.14
CA LEU A 46 4.10 5.27 8.06
C LEU A 46 3.30 4.17 7.32
N MET A 47 2.78 4.45 6.12
CA MET A 47 2.08 3.46 5.32
C MET A 47 3.03 2.36 4.84
N ILE A 48 4.26 2.72 4.47
CA ILE A 48 5.30 1.76 4.09
C ILE A 48 5.64 0.83 5.26
N LEU A 49 5.76 1.37 6.47
CA LEU A 49 6.03 0.60 7.67
C LEU A 49 4.89 -0.39 7.98
N ARG A 50 3.63 0.08 7.93
CA ARG A 50 2.47 -0.78 8.17
C ARG A 50 2.34 -1.92 7.15
N ILE A 51 2.66 -1.64 5.89
CA ILE A 51 2.72 -2.69 4.86
C ILE A 51 3.84 -3.68 5.17
N HIS A 52 5.03 -3.20 5.53
CA HIS A 52 6.15 -4.06 5.91
C HIS A 52 5.80 -5.00 7.07
N GLU A 53 5.16 -4.47 8.12
CA GLU A 53 4.76 -5.25 9.29
C GLU A 53 3.66 -6.27 8.96
N ALA A 54 2.68 -5.90 8.12
CA ALA A 54 1.57 -6.78 7.77
C ALA A 54 1.96 -7.88 6.76
N THR A 55 2.85 -7.60 5.81
CA THR A 55 3.21 -8.55 4.73
C THR A 55 4.58 -9.20 4.91
N GLY A 56 5.43 -8.66 5.79
CA GLY A 56 6.84 -9.04 5.90
C GLY A 56 7.74 -8.55 4.76
N TRP A 57 7.21 -7.75 3.81
CA TRP A 57 8.00 -7.30 2.66
C TRP A 57 9.06 -6.28 3.05
N PRO A 58 10.31 -6.39 2.56
CA PRO A 58 11.32 -5.37 2.80
C PRO A 58 10.86 -3.98 2.36
N THR A 59 11.12 -2.95 3.17
CA THR A 59 10.77 -1.55 2.83
C THR A 59 11.37 -1.09 1.51
N ARG A 60 12.55 -1.62 1.13
CA ARG A 60 13.17 -1.40 -0.18
C ARG A 60 12.28 -1.89 -1.33
N GLN A 61 11.72 -3.10 -1.23
CA GLN A 61 10.83 -3.66 -2.24
C GLN A 61 9.55 -2.82 -2.36
N ILE A 62 8.97 -2.42 -1.23
CA ILE A 62 7.76 -1.57 -1.20
C ILE A 62 8.02 -0.24 -1.92
N LYS A 63 9.14 0.43 -1.61
CA LYS A 63 9.55 1.68 -2.25
C LYS A 63 9.81 1.50 -3.75
N ALA A 64 10.44 0.40 -4.15
CA ALA A 64 10.71 0.08 -5.55
C ALA A 64 9.41 -0.06 -6.37
N VAL A 65 8.40 -0.75 -5.81
CA VAL A 65 7.06 -0.85 -6.41
C VAL A 65 6.38 0.53 -6.52
N ILE A 66 6.58 1.43 -5.58
CA ILE A 66 6.04 2.80 -5.67
C ILE A 66 6.79 3.64 -6.71
N ALA A 67 8.11 3.49 -6.80
CA ALA A 67 8.97 4.25 -7.72
C ALA A 67 8.82 3.80 -9.18
N GLY A 68 8.32 2.58 -9.43
CA GLY A 68 8.38 2.00 -10.77
C GLY A 68 9.70 1.38 -11.14
N GLU A 69 10.60 1.26 -10.17
CA GLU A 69 11.88 0.59 -10.33
C GLU A 69 11.66 -0.90 -10.03
N GLY A 70 11.57 -1.73 -11.07
CA GLY A 70 11.39 -3.17 -10.94
C GLY A 70 10.50 -3.76 -12.02
N ALA A 71 11.10 -4.07 -13.16
CA ALA A 71 10.73 -5.25 -13.95
C ALA A 71 11.69 -6.37 -13.54
#